data_AF-A0A4Y8PHJ8-F1
#
_entry.id   AF-A0A4Y8PHJ8-F1
#
_cell.length_a   1.000
_cell.length_b   1.000
_cell.length_c   1.000
_cell.angle_alpha   90.00
_cell.angle_beta   90.00
_cell.angle_gamma   90.00
#
_symmetry.space_group_name_H-M   'P 1'
#
loop_
_entity.id
_entity.type
_entity.pdbx_description
1 polymer ?
#
loop_
_entity_poly.entity_id
_entity_poly.type
_entity_poly.pdbx_seq_one_letter_code
_entity_poly.pdbx_strand_id
1 'polypeptide(L)'
;TMPPAGWANPEIREQYVAKEPEPRQSGIRETLGKLFAPRDNQAYARQLAAWVDHFADQNLPVVSVGYCMGGQLSFLLATKTGRLKAAVCNYGMAPEPDDMAHIACPVYGFYGGTDHRITDLVPGVAEAMAKLGKTFHYKIYPEAGHAFFNDSRVSYHPDAARDGWAETLAFFAHALPQTALAGS
;
A
#
# COMPACT_ATOMS: atom_id res chain seq x y z
N THR A 1 28.66 7.77 13.89
CA THR A 1 27.20 7.49 13.78
C THR A 1 27.02 6.12 13.16
N MET A 2 25.95 5.40 13.51
CA MET A 2 25.70 4.03 13.03
C MET A 2 25.48 4.00 11.51
N PRO A 3 26.15 3.11 10.75
CA PRO A 3 25.98 3.03 9.30
C PRO A 3 24.58 2.51 8.92
N PRO A 4 24.02 2.91 7.75
CA PRO A 4 22.67 2.51 7.34
C PRO A 4 22.41 1.00 7.32
N ALA A 5 23.41 0.19 6.97
CA ALA A 5 23.32 -1.27 7.00
C ALA A 5 23.07 -1.83 8.42
N GLY A 6 23.48 -1.11 9.45
CA GLY A 6 23.25 -1.46 10.85
C GLY A 6 21.87 -1.06 11.38
N TRP A 7 21.14 -0.20 10.68
CA TRP A 7 19.84 0.32 11.14
C TRP A 7 18.77 -0.77 11.23
N ALA A 8 18.77 -1.69 10.25
CA ALA A 8 17.78 -2.78 10.19
C ALA A 8 18.15 -4.00 11.06
N ASN A 9 19.38 -4.07 11.60
CA ASN A 9 19.84 -5.20 12.39
C ASN A 9 19.79 -4.84 13.91
N PRO A 10 18.92 -5.49 14.71
CA PRO A 10 18.80 -5.20 16.15
C PRO A 10 20.10 -5.39 16.94
N GLU A 11 20.91 -6.39 16.60
CA GLU A 11 22.16 -6.70 17.30
C GLU A 11 23.22 -5.63 17.01
N ILE A 12 23.32 -5.20 15.74
CA ILE A 12 24.21 -4.11 15.36
C ILE A 12 23.77 -2.83 16.08
N ARG A 13 22.47 -2.51 16.11
CA ARG A 13 21.98 -1.34 16.85
C ARG A 13 22.45 -1.34 18.30
N GLU A 14 22.28 -2.46 19.01
CA GLU A 14 22.67 -2.55 20.41
C GLU A 14 24.17 -2.33 20.63
N GLN A 15 25.04 -2.83 19.74
CA GLN A 15 26.49 -2.59 19.81
C GLN A 15 26.86 -1.10 19.72
N TYR A 16 26.08 -0.30 19.00
CA TYR A 16 26.30 1.15 18.92
C TYR A 16 25.69 1.87 20.13
N VAL A 17 24.52 1.44 20.61
CA VAL A 17 23.90 2.01 21.82
C VAL A 17 24.81 1.79 23.05
N ALA A 18 25.42 0.62 23.18
CA ALA A 18 26.29 0.29 24.31
C ALA A 18 27.56 1.16 24.41
N LYS A 19 27.91 1.90 23.35
CA LYS A 19 29.06 2.84 23.35
C LYS A 19 28.72 4.22 23.89
N GLU A 20 27.43 4.52 24.10
CA GLU A 20 26.97 5.81 24.60
C GLU A 20 26.93 5.82 26.15
N PRO A 21 27.16 6.97 26.81
CA PRO A 21 27.08 7.05 28.26
C PRO A 21 25.63 6.94 28.78
N GLU A 22 25.42 6.38 29.97
CA GLU A 22 24.11 6.51 30.65
C GLU A 22 23.88 7.96 31.10
N PRO A 23 22.64 8.49 31.09
CA PRO A 23 21.37 7.81 30.80
C PRO A 23 20.99 7.79 29.30
N ARG A 24 21.90 8.22 28.41
CA ARG A 24 21.62 8.43 26.98
C ARG A 24 21.27 7.13 26.26
N GLN A 25 21.81 6.00 26.73
CA GLN A 25 21.51 4.69 26.16
C GLN A 25 20.01 4.40 26.16
N SER A 26 19.32 4.65 27.27
CA SER A 26 17.88 4.39 27.40
C SER A 26 17.04 5.16 26.37
N GLY A 27 17.28 6.48 26.25
CA GLY A 27 16.58 7.30 25.26
C GLY A 27 16.87 6.89 23.81
N ILE A 28 18.10 6.46 23.52
CA ILE A 28 18.47 5.93 22.20
C ILE A 28 17.78 4.60 21.93
N ARG A 29 17.72 3.66 22.91
CA ARG A 29 16.98 2.39 22.74
C ARG A 29 15.51 2.63 22.46
N GLU A 30 14.87 3.52 23.21
CA GLU A 30 13.46 3.86 22.99
C GLU A 30 13.23 4.43 21.58
N THR A 31 14.08 5.38 21.16
CA THR A 31 13.99 6.01 19.83
C THR A 31 14.20 4.99 18.72
N LEU A 32 15.24 4.17 18.80
CA LEU A 32 15.53 3.14 17.80
C LEU A 32 14.46 2.03 17.82
N GLY A 33 13.91 1.71 18.98
CA GLY A 33 12.80 0.78 19.15
C GLY A 33 11.57 1.25 18.40
N LYS A 34 11.20 2.53 18.51
CA LYS A 34 10.07 3.12 17.77
C LYS A 34 10.35 3.24 16.26
N LEU A 35 11.55 3.73 15.90
CA LEU A 35 11.91 4.01 14.50
C LEU A 35 11.99 2.74 13.64
N PHE A 36 12.44 1.64 14.24
CA PHE A 36 12.63 0.36 13.56
C PHE A 36 11.76 -0.76 14.15
N ALA A 37 10.68 -0.40 14.87
CA ALA A 37 9.66 -1.36 15.23
C ALA A 37 9.14 -2.04 13.96
N PRO A 38 8.81 -3.34 14.02
CA PRO A 38 8.05 -3.98 12.95
C PRO A 38 6.82 -3.14 12.65
N ARG A 39 6.63 -2.80 11.37
CA ARG A 39 5.45 -2.06 10.94
C ARG A 39 4.25 -2.99 11.04
N ASP A 40 3.23 -2.57 11.78
CA ASP A 40 1.95 -3.27 11.79
C ASP A 40 1.03 -2.64 10.73
N ASN A 41 1.19 -3.09 9.49
CA ASN A 41 0.36 -2.64 8.38
C ASN A 41 -1.13 -3.00 8.57
N GLN A 42 -1.43 -4.03 9.36
CA GLN A 42 -2.81 -4.38 9.72
C GLN A 42 -3.39 -3.32 10.67
N ALA A 43 -2.62 -2.84 11.66
CA ALA A 43 -3.03 -1.72 12.51
C ALA A 43 -3.24 -0.43 11.72
N TYR A 44 -2.34 -0.09 10.81
CA TYR A 44 -2.51 1.09 9.95
C TYR A 44 -3.76 0.98 9.07
N ALA A 45 -4.01 -0.19 8.47
CA ALA A 45 -5.22 -0.43 7.68
C ALA A 45 -6.50 -0.30 8.53
N ARG A 46 -6.51 -0.78 9.79
CA ARG A 46 -7.62 -0.57 10.73
C ARG A 46 -7.87 0.91 11.03
N GLN A 47 -6.81 1.70 11.21
CA GLN A 47 -6.93 3.14 11.45
C GLN A 47 -7.47 3.87 10.20
N LEU A 48 -7.01 3.49 9.00
CA LEU A 48 -7.54 4.02 7.74
C LEU A 48 -9.03 3.67 7.58
N ALA A 49 -9.44 2.46 7.95
CA ALA A 49 -10.84 2.04 7.90
C ALA A 49 -11.75 2.92 8.76
N ALA A 50 -11.30 3.31 9.96
CA ALA A 50 -12.05 4.23 10.81
C ALA A 50 -12.33 5.59 10.13
N TRP A 51 -11.39 6.10 9.33
CA TRP A 51 -11.59 7.31 8.53
C TRP A 51 -12.56 7.08 7.37
N VAL A 52 -12.48 5.95 6.68
CA VAL A 52 -13.45 5.57 5.64
C VAL A 52 -14.86 5.56 6.21
N ASP A 53 -15.05 4.91 7.36
CA ASP A 53 -16.35 4.81 8.01
C ASP A 53 -16.86 6.19 8.46
N HIS A 54 -15.99 7.03 9.02
CA HIS A 54 -16.33 8.40 9.42
C HIS A 54 -16.81 9.28 8.25
N PHE A 55 -16.16 9.22 7.08
CA PHE A 55 -16.62 9.95 5.89
C PHE A 55 -17.90 9.35 5.32
N ALA A 56 -18.02 8.02 5.34
CA ALA A 56 -19.21 7.35 4.87
C ALA A 56 -20.44 7.67 5.73
N ASP A 57 -20.29 7.91 7.04
CA ASP A 57 -21.36 8.40 7.93
C ASP A 57 -21.88 9.79 7.53
N GLN A 58 -21.06 10.56 6.83
CA GLN A 58 -21.42 11.88 6.28
C GLN A 58 -21.91 11.77 4.83
N ASN A 59 -22.21 10.56 4.35
CA ASN A 59 -22.55 10.26 2.96
C ASN A 59 -21.47 10.69 1.95
N LEU A 60 -20.20 10.76 2.38
CA LEU A 60 -19.07 11.04 1.51
C LEU A 60 -18.45 9.71 1.06
N PRO A 61 -18.56 9.35 -0.24
CA PRO A 61 -17.98 8.11 -0.75
C PRO A 61 -16.46 8.21 -0.78
N VAL A 62 -15.78 7.15 -0.35
CA VAL A 62 -14.33 7.09 -0.26
C VAL A 62 -13.77 6.03 -1.21
N VAL A 63 -12.69 6.38 -1.90
CA VAL A 63 -11.84 5.48 -2.68
C VAL A 63 -10.40 5.63 -2.18
N SER A 64 -9.57 4.59 -2.35
CA SER A 64 -8.17 4.64 -1.93
C SER A 64 -7.23 4.39 -3.10
N VAL A 65 -6.14 5.16 -3.16
CA VAL A 65 -4.99 4.89 -4.03
C VAL A 65 -3.74 4.88 -3.17
N GLY A 66 -2.86 3.92 -3.41
CA GLY A 66 -1.61 3.81 -2.66
C GLY A 66 -0.45 3.31 -3.51
N TYR A 67 0.76 3.58 -3.05
CA TYR A 67 2.02 3.27 -3.73
C TYR A 67 2.98 2.52 -2.80
N CYS A 68 3.60 1.44 -3.28
CA CYS A 68 4.54 0.62 -2.50
C CYS A 68 3.89 0.11 -1.21
N MET A 69 4.39 0.49 -0.04
CA MET A 69 3.75 0.23 1.25
C MET A 69 2.32 0.77 1.28
N GLY A 70 2.09 1.98 0.75
CA GLY A 70 0.75 2.53 0.59
C GLY A 70 -0.13 1.68 -0.34
N GLY A 71 0.45 1.01 -1.34
CA GLY A 71 -0.26 0.09 -2.22
C GLY A 71 -0.74 -1.14 -1.46
N GLN A 72 0.11 -1.70 -0.60
CA GLN A 72 -0.30 -2.77 0.31
C GLN A 72 -1.38 -2.28 1.29
N LEU A 73 -1.25 -1.07 1.84
CA LEU A 73 -2.26 -0.52 2.75
C LEU A 73 -3.61 -0.27 2.06
N SER A 74 -3.61 0.17 0.80
CA SER A 74 -4.84 0.31 -0.02
C SER A 74 -5.52 -1.04 -0.21
N PHE A 75 -4.75 -2.10 -0.49
CA PHE A 75 -5.29 -3.46 -0.65
C PHE A 75 -5.80 -4.01 0.69
N LEU A 76 -5.05 -3.85 1.77
CA LEU A 76 -5.47 -4.25 3.12
C LEU A 76 -6.72 -3.49 3.56
N LEU A 77 -6.83 -2.20 3.25
CA LEU A 77 -8.00 -1.40 3.60
C LEU A 77 -9.28 -1.98 3.01
N ALA A 78 -9.22 -2.56 1.80
CA ALA A 78 -10.35 -3.24 1.18
C ALA A 78 -10.84 -4.46 2.00
N THR A 79 -10.02 -5.01 2.91
CA THR A 79 -10.38 -6.10 3.83
C THR A 79 -10.94 -5.63 5.17
N LYS A 80 -10.84 -4.33 5.49
CA LYS A 80 -11.15 -3.79 6.83
C LYS A 80 -12.51 -3.11 6.94
N THR A 81 -13.10 -2.67 5.83
CA THR A 81 -14.43 -2.04 5.83
C THR A 81 -15.18 -2.34 4.55
N GLY A 82 -16.49 -2.56 4.67
CA GLY A 82 -17.42 -2.69 3.54
C GLY A 82 -17.86 -1.36 2.93
N ARG A 83 -17.38 -0.22 3.45
CA ARG A 83 -17.82 1.11 3.02
C ARG A 83 -16.89 1.78 2.01
N LEU A 84 -15.70 1.23 1.78
CA LEU A 84 -14.79 1.66 0.72
C LEU A 84 -15.41 1.35 -0.65
N LYS A 85 -15.36 2.29 -1.59
CA LYS A 85 -15.98 2.12 -2.92
C LYS A 85 -15.08 1.38 -3.91
N ALA A 86 -13.78 1.64 -3.86
CA ALA A 86 -12.78 0.99 -4.69
C ALA A 86 -11.37 1.24 -4.14
N ALA A 87 -10.44 0.32 -4.44
CA ALA A 87 -9.04 0.44 -4.05
C ALA A 87 -8.09 0.28 -5.25
N VAL A 88 -7.14 1.20 -5.40
CA VAL A 88 -6.03 1.10 -6.35
C VAL A 88 -4.72 0.82 -5.60
N CYS A 89 -3.99 -0.17 -6.11
CA CYS A 89 -2.76 -0.68 -5.51
C CYS A 89 -1.60 -0.60 -6.51
N ASN A 90 -0.73 0.40 -6.37
CA ASN A 90 0.46 0.51 -7.20
C ASN A 90 1.63 -0.25 -6.53
N TYR A 91 2.06 -1.34 -7.18
CA TYR A 91 3.20 -2.20 -6.78
C TYR A 91 3.21 -2.51 -5.27
N GLY A 92 2.03 -2.82 -4.74
CA GLY A 92 1.79 -3.21 -3.35
C GLY A 92 1.68 -4.72 -3.21
N MET A 93 2.06 -5.25 -2.05
CA MET A 93 1.80 -6.66 -1.73
C MET A 93 0.31 -6.88 -1.49
N ALA A 94 -0.21 -8.02 -1.94
CA ALA A 94 -1.59 -8.42 -1.63
C ALA A 94 -1.75 -8.79 -0.13
N PRO A 95 -2.98 -8.80 0.40
CA PRO A 95 -3.28 -9.40 1.70
C PRO A 95 -2.93 -10.89 1.71
N GLU A 96 -2.76 -11.45 2.90
CA GLU A 96 -2.66 -12.91 3.04
C GLU A 96 -3.94 -13.59 2.52
N PRO A 97 -3.86 -14.84 2.02
CA PRO A 97 -5.01 -15.53 1.42
C PRO A 97 -6.28 -15.54 2.28
N ASP A 98 -6.13 -15.74 3.60
CA ASP A 98 -7.26 -15.75 4.54
C ASP A 98 -7.93 -14.36 4.66
N ASP A 99 -7.15 -13.29 4.55
CA ASP A 99 -7.66 -11.91 4.57
C ASP A 99 -8.40 -11.55 3.27
N MET A 100 -8.10 -12.20 2.15
CA MET A 100 -8.72 -11.88 0.84
C MET A 100 -10.23 -12.15 0.84
N ALA A 101 -10.71 -13.10 1.65
CA ALA A 101 -12.14 -13.38 1.79
C ALA A 101 -12.93 -12.16 2.32
N HIS A 102 -12.26 -11.29 3.07
CA HIS A 102 -12.84 -10.07 3.65
C HIS A 102 -12.85 -8.88 2.69
N ILE A 103 -12.27 -9.00 1.50
CA ILE A 103 -12.29 -7.91 0.51
C ILE A 103 -13.73 -7.55 0.14
N ALA A 104 -14.10 -6.30 0.34
CA ALA A 104 -15.48 -5.85 0.22
C ALA A 104 -15.74 -4.85 -0.91
N CYS A 105 -14.71 -4.50 -1.70
CA CYS A 105 -14.83 -3.61 -2.86
C CYS A 105 -13.96 -4.08 -4.03
N PRO A 106 -14.20 -3.58 -5.26
CA PRO A 106 -13.32 -3.83 -6.39
C PRO A 106 -11.91 -3.27 -6.16
N VAL A 107 -10.91 -4.04 -6.57
CA VAL A 107 -9.49 -3.66 -6.48
C VAL A 107 -8.86 -3.61 -7.87
N TYR A 108 -8.03 -2.59 -8.14
CA TYR A 108 -7.21 -2.53 -9.35
C TYR A 108 -5.72 -2.36 -8.99
N GLY A 109 -4.90 -3.34 -9.35
CA GLY A 109 -3.45 -3.31 -9.17
C GLY A 109 -2.65 -2.90 -10.42
N PHE A 110 -1.62 -2.08 -10.24
CA PHE A 110 -0.67 -1.71 -11.29
C PHE A 110 0.75 -2.13 -10.88
N TYR A 111 1.41 -2.96 -11.71
CA TYR A 111 2.66 -3.63 -11.36
C TYR A 111 3.74 -3.43 -12.41
N GLY A 112 5.00 -3.33 -11.99
CA GLY A 112 6.14 -3.27 -12.89
C GLY A 112 6.63 -4.67 -13.24
N GLY A 113 6.80 -4.97 -14.53
CA GLY A 113 7.23 -6.28 -15.02
C GLY A 113 8.60 -6.72 -14.53
N THR A 114 9.47 -5.77 -14.18
CA THR A 114 10.82 -6.06 -13.64
C THR A 114 10.85 -6.16 -12.10
N ASP A 115 9.72 -5.91 -11.40
CA ASP A 115 9.58 -6.11 -9.95
C ASP A 115 9.08 -7.53 -9.62
N HIS A 116 9.89 -8.54 -9.94
CA HIS A 116 9.56 -9.97 -9.78
C HIS A 116 9.07 -10.34 -8.37
N ARG A 117 9.60 -9.68 -7.33
CA ARG A 117 9.22 -9.91 -5.93
C ARG A 117 7.72 -9.72 -5.68
N ILE A 118 7.07 -8.80 -6.41
CA ILE A 118 5.63 -8.54 -6.30
C ILE A 118 4.90 -9.14 -7.50
N THR A 119 5.36 -8.85 -8.71
CA THR A 119 4.65 -9.11 -9.95
C THR A 119 4.41 -10.61 -10.19
N ASP A 120 5.35 -11.46 -9.81
CA ASP A 120 5.23 -12.91 -10.01
C ASP A 120 4.09 -13.52 -9.16
N LEU A 121 3.69 -12.85 -8.08
CA LEU A 121 2.60 -13.30 -7.20
C LEU A 121 1.21 -12.89 -7.73
N VAL A 122 1.13 -11.87 -8.59
CA VAL A 122 -0.13 -11.23 -9.02
C VAL A 122 -1.10 -12.20 -9.70
N PRO A 123 -0.66 -13.11 -10.61
CA PRO A 123 -1.57 -14.10 -11.20
C PRO A 123 -2.22 -15.01 -10.17
N GLY A 124 -1.48 -15.45 -9.14
CA GLY A 124 -2.01 -16.27 -8.06
C GLY A 124 -3.02 -15.53 -7.19
N VAL A 125 -2.78 -14.23 -6.93
CA VAL A 125 -3.74 -13.35 -6.25
C VAL A 125 -5.03 -13.22 -7.06
N ALA A 126 -4.93 -13.05 -8.39
CA ALA A 126 -6.10 -12.95 -9.25
C ALA A 126 -6.93 -14.25 -9.27
N GLU A 127 -6.28 -15.41 -9.31
CA GLU A 127 -6.95 -16.70 -9.21
C GLU A 127 -7.66 -16.87 -7.85
N ALA A 128 -6.99 -16.52 -6.75
CA ALA A 128 -7.57 -16.59 -5.41
C ALA A 128 -8.79 -15.66 -5.27
N MET A 129 -8.68 -14.42 -5.75
CA MET A 129 -9.78 -13.45 -5.77
C MET A 129 -10.97 -13.96 -6.60
N ALA A 130 -10.72 -14.55 -7.76
CA ALA A 130 -11.76 -15.12 -8.60
C ALA A 130 -12.50 -16.28 -7.91
N LYS A 131 -11.78 -17.19 -7.23
CA LYS A 131 -12.38 -18.29 -6.45
C LYS A 131 -13.27 -17.80 -5.31
N LEU A 132 -12.94 -16.64 -4.74
CA LEU A 132 -13.72 -15.98 -3.68
C LEU A 132 -14.86 -15.09 -4.22
N GLY A 133 -15.06 -15.04 -5.54
CA GLY A 133 -16.07 -14.18 -6.18
C GLY A 133 -15.78 -12.69 -6.04
N LYS A 134 -14.50 -12.31 -5.84
CA LYS A 134 -14.06 -10.92 -5.66
C LYS A 134 -13.58 -10.33 -6.98
N THR A 135 -13.72 -9.02 -7.12
CA THR A 135 -13.25 -8.29 -8.32
C THR A 135 -11.83 -7.80 -8.10
N PHE A 136 -10.89 -8.34 -8.86
CA PHE A 136 -9.51 -7.84 -8.94
C PHE A 136 -9.09 -7.69 -10.39
N HIS A 137 -8.85 -6.46 -10.80
CA HIS A 137 -8.21 -6.13 -12.06
C HIS A 137 -6.72 -5.90 -11.81
N TYR A 138 -5.89 -6.23 -12.80
CA TYR A 138 -4.48 -5.86 -12.73
C TYR A 138 -3.88 -5.59 -14.11
N LYS A 139 -2.86 -4.74 -14.12
CA LYS A 139 -2.04 -4.46 -15.30
C LYS A 139 -0.57 -4.54 -14.94
N ILE A 140 0.20 -5.23 -15.77
CA ILE A 140 1.65 -5.35 -15.64
C ILE A 140 2.28 -4.54 -16.77
N TYR A 141 3.19 -3.64 -16.44
CA TYR A 141 3.97 -2.84 -17.37
C TYR A 141 5.34 -3.48 -17.57
N PRO A 142 5.61 -4.21 -18.68
CA PRO A 142 6.78 -5.07 -18.81
C PRO A 142 8.12 -4.38 -18.52
N GLU A 143 8.29 -3.16 -19.03
CA GLU A 143 9.55 -2.39 -18.92
C GLU A 143 9.65 -1.56 -17.64
N ALA A 144 8.60 -1.52 -16.81
CA ALA A 144 8.61 -0.74 -15.58
C ALA A 144 9.11 -1.58 -14.39
N GLY A 145 9.79 -0.93 -13.45
CA GLY A 145 10.22 -1.52 -12.18
C GLY A 145 9.38 -1.09 -11.00
N HIS A 146 9.84 -1.41 -9.79
CA HIS A 146 9.21 -0.93 -8.58
C HIS A 146 9.24 0.61 -8.52
N ALA A 147 8.20 1.24 -7.97
CA ALA A 147 8.11 2.70 -7.85
C ALA A 147 8.13 3.47 -9.19
N PHE A 148 7.58 2.88 -10.26
CA PHE A 148 7.56 3.50 -11.59
C PHE A 148 6.74 4.79 -11.72
N PHE A 149 5.86 5.07 -10.75
CA PHE A 149 5.14 6.35 -10.66
C PHE A 149 5.97 7.50 -10.06
N ASN A 150 7.12 7.21 -9.43
CA ASN A 150 7.88 8.21 -8.69
C ASN A 150 8.82 9.00 -9.61
N ASP A 151 8.38 10.17 -10.06
CA ASP A 151 9.08 11.10 -10.97
C ASP A 151 10.39 11.68 -10.43
N SER A 152 10.66 11.55 -9.13
CA SER A 152 11.93 11.95 -8.51
C SER A 152 13.01 10.87 -8.55
N ARG A 153 12.73 9.69 -9.11
CA ARG A 153 13.64 8.53 -9.10
C ARG A 153 13.96 8.06 -10.51
N VAL A 154 15.12 7.41 -10.65
CA VAL A 154 15.54 6.71 -11.88
C VAL A 154 14.58 5.60 -12.30
N SER A 155 13.77 5.09 -11.37
CA SER A 155 12.75 4.09 -11.64
C SER A 155 11.51 4.65 -12.35
N TYR A 156 11.37 5.98 -12.43
CA TYR A 156 10.24 6.61 -13.09
C TYR A 156 10.07 6.10 -14.52
N HIS A 157 8.88 5.61 -14.83
CA HIS A 157 8.53 5.20 -16.18
C HIS A 157 7.32 6.02 -16.64
N PRO A 158 7.51 7.08 -17.43
CA PRO A 158 6.48 8.08 -17.71
C PRO A 158 5.24 7.49 -18.39
N ASP A 159 5.42 6.59 -19.35
CA ASP A 159 4.29 6.02 -20.10
C ASP A 159 3.43 5.12 -19.22
N ALA A 160 4.04 4.22 -18.45
CA ALA A 160 3.36 3.39 -17.45
C ALA A 160 2.68 4.23 -16.36
N ALA A 161 3.32 5.30 -15.89
CA ALA A 161 2.74 6.18 -14.87
C ALA A 161 1.52 6.97 -15.41
N ARG A 162 1.60 7.51 -16.63
CA ARG A 162 0.49 8.24 -17.26
C ARG A 162 -0.70 7.32 -17.52
N ASP A 163 -0.44 6.15 -18.09
CA ASP A 163 -1.47 5.16 -18.39
C ASP A 163 -2.13 4.64 -17.12
N GLY A 164 -1.35 4.23 -16.11
CA GLY A 164 -1.89 3.77 -14.83
C GLY A 164 -2.68 4.86 -14.09
N TRP A 165 -2.29 6.13 -14.22
CA TRP A 165 -3.07 7.24 -13.64
C TRP A 165 -4.40 7.44 -14.38
N ALA A 166 -4.40 7.39 -15.71
CA ALA A 166 -5.62 7.50 -16.50
C ALA A 166 -6.61 6.36 -16.15
N GLU A 167 -6.13 5.13 -16.04
CA GLU A 167 -6.95 3.99 -15.64
C GLU A 167 -7.44 4.09 -14.18
N THR A 168 -6.61 4.61 -13.27
CA THR A 168 -7.01 4.90 -11.89
C THR A 168 -8.20 5.87 -11.84
N LEU A 169 -8.12 6.98 -12.58
CA LEU A 169 -9.19 7.97 -12.64
C LEU A 169 -10.47 7.38 -13.24
N ALA A 170 -10.35 6.63 -14.34
CA ALA A 170 -11.48 5.96 -14.96
C ALA A 170 -12.15 4.96 -14.00
N PHE A 171 -11.35 4.18 -13.28
CA PHE A 171 -11.84 3.20 -12.31
C PHE A 171 -12.59 3.89 -11.15
N PHE A 172 -12.05 4.98 -10.60
CA PHE A 172 -12.73 5.75 -9.56
C PHE A 172 -13.99 6.45 -10.05
N ALA A 173 -14.02 6.96 -11.28
CA ALA A 173 -15.23 7.53 -11.86
C ALA A 173 -16.37 6.50 -11.92
N HIS A 174 -16.09 5.23 -12.21
CA HIS A 174 -17.11 4.18 -12.19
C HIS A 174 -17.57 3.82 -10.76
N ALA A 175 -16.66 3.90 -9.78
CA ALA A 175 -16.95 3.54 -8.39
C ALA A 175 -17.67 4.65 -7.59
N LEU A 176 -17.49 5.92 -8.00
CA LEU A 176 -18.04 7.08 -7.32
C LEU A 176 -19.36 7.56 -7.96
N PRO A 177 -20.29 8.12 -7.18
CA PRO A 177 -21.49 8.77 -7.72
C PRO A 177 -21.12 9.93 -8.65
N GLN A 178 -21.75 9.99 -9.82
CA GLN A 178 -21.50 11.00 -10.86
C GLN A 178 -21.97 12.42 -10.47
N THR A 179 -22.62 12.58 -9.32
CA THR A 179 -23.12 13.87 -8.83
C THR A 179 -22.03 14.78 -8.23
N ALA A 180 -20.80 14.29 -8.08
CA ALA A 180 -19.70 15.01 -7.43
C ALA A 180 -18.80 15.85 -8.38
N LEU A 181 -18.98 15.77 -9.70
CA LEU A 181 -18.10 16.45 -10.68
C LEU A 181 -18.76 17.60 -11.46
N ALA A 182 -20.04 17.89 -11.21
CA ALA A 182 -20.78 18.93 -11.93
C ALA A 182 -20.71 20.33 -11.28
N GLY A 183 -19.70 20.59 -10.43
CA GLY A 183 -19.59 21.83 -9.68
C GLY A 183 -18.16 22.29 -9.46
N SER A 184 -17.48 22.71 -10.53
CA SER A 184 -16.36 23.67 -10.49
C SER A 184 -16.16 24.31 -11.86
#